data_AF-A0AAV4F0Y8-F1
#
_entry.id   AF-A0AAV4F0Y8-F1
#
_cell.length_a   1.000
_cell.length_b   1.000
_cell.length_c   1.000
_cell.angle_alpha   90.00
_cell.angle_beta   90.00
_cell.angle_gamma   90.00
#
_symmetry.space_group_name_H-M   'P 1'
#
loop_
_entity.id
_entity.type
_entity.pdbx_description
1 polymer ?
#
loop_
_entity_poly.entity_id
_entity_poly.type
_entity_poly.pdbx_seq_one_letter_code
_entity_poly.pdbx_strand_id
1 'polypeptide(L)'
;MWYIYSQPIFVFRFLSKIGIAVYLLWITIGLPVVSGLALLVLLVPCNVLMAYYQGRLQRQNLEWKDKRIKMTSEVLSGIKVLKLYAWEESFQSRIMEIRHQEVLVLTKLAWINAFGIFLWTCAPYLVCLVSFATYVIIYPAEVLTADMAFVTLALFNILQFPISFIPEMVSFTSQAAVSLKRIGKYLCEAELNLRDTKASPANRGNLLAIDIVI
;
A
#
# COMPACT_ATOMS: atom_id res chain seq x y z
N MET A 1 -5.47 18.08 13.26
CA MET A 1 -4.40 18.39 14.25
C MET A 1 -3.98 17.20 15.13
N TRP A 2 -4.89 16.30 15.55
CA TRP A 2 -4.54 15.14 16.40
C TRP A 2 -3.69 14.03 15.72
N TYR A 3 -3.76 13.88 14.39
CA TYR A 3 -3.07 12.81 13.66
C TYR A 3 -1.55 12.96 13.56
N ILE A 4 -1.01 14.18 13.73
CA ILE A 4 0.43 14.46 13.59
C ILE A 4 1.21 14.07 14.86
N TYR A 5 0.60 14.20 16.04
CA TYR A 5 1.18 13.75 17.30
C TYR A 5 1.05 12.23 17.53
N SER A 6 0.11 11.56 16.84
CA SER A 6 -0.12 10.12 17.04
C SER A 6 0.89 9.21 16.33
N GLN A 7 1.54 9.66 15.25
CA GLN A 7 2.47 8.84 14.46
C GLN A 7 3.72 8.37 15.24
N PRO A 8 4.46 9.21 16.01
CA PRO A 8 5.58 8.73 16.80
C PRO A 8 5.13 7.83 17.97
N ILE A 9 3.96 8.13 18.56
CA ILE A 9 3.35 7.30 19.61
C ILE A 9 2.96 5.92 19.04
N PHE A 10 2.51 5.87 17.79
CA PHE A 10 2.16 4.64 17.09
C PHE A 10 3.38 3.73 16.91
N VAL A 11 4.51 4.26 16.43
CA VAL A 11 5.78 3.51 16.30
C VAL A 11 6.17 2.88 17.64
N PHE A 12 6.20 3.69 18.72
CA PHE A 12 6.57 3.20 20.05
C PHE A 12 5.60 2.11 20.56
N ARG A 13 4.29 2.28 20.33
CA ARG A 13 3.26 1.28 20.68
C ARG A 13 3.39 -0.02 19.87
N PHE A 14 3.89 0.04 18.63
CA PHE A 14 4.12 -1.15 17.82
C PHE A 14 5.34 -1.93 18.31
N LEU A 15 6.46 -1.24 18.56
CA LEU A 15 7.68 -1.87 19.05
C LEU A 15 7.46 -2.54 20.42
N SER A 16 6.74 -1.88 21.34
CA SER A 16 6.46 -2.47 22.66
C SER A 16 5.57 -3.71 22.58
N LYS A 17 4.56 -3.72 21.69
CA LYS A 17 3.71 -4.90 21.45
C LYS A 17 4.51 -6.09 20.93
N ILE A 18 5.42 -5.87 19.97
CA ILE A 18 6.28 -6.94 19.44
C ILE A 18 7.15 -7.51 20.56
N GLY A 19 7.84 -6.65 21.32
CA GLY A 19 8.73 -7.08 22.39
C GLY A 19 8.01 -7.90 23.48
N ILE A 20 6.86 -7.39 23.96
CA ILE A 20 6.07 -8.07 25.00
C ILE A 20 5.50 -9.39 24.49
N ALA A 21 4.98 -9.43 23.26
CA ALA A 21 4.40 -10.64 22.69
C ALA A 21 5.46 -11.74 22.48
N VAL A 22 6.64 -11.38 21.96
CA VAL A 22 7.76 -12.33 21.80
C VAL A 22 8.25 -12.84 23.14
N TYR A 23 8.35 -11.97 24.15
CA TYR A 23 8.73 -12.36 25.51
C TYR A 23 7.73 -13.35 26.14
N LEU A 24 6.42 -13.07 26.02
CA LEU A 24 5.36 -13.96 26.52
C LEU A 24 5.30 -15.28 25.75
N LEU A 25 5.52 -15.26 24.43
CA LEU A 25 5.62 -16.47 23.61
C LEU A 25 6.80 -17.33 24.07
N TRP A 26 7.95 -16.72 24.34
CA TRP A 26 9.13 -17.44 24.81
C TRP A 26 8.90 -18.14 26.15
N ILE A 27 8.19 -17.49 27.07
CA ILE A 27 7.87 -18.07 28.39
C ILE A 27 6.82 -19.19 28.28
N THR A 28 5.87 -19.10 27.35
CA THR A 28 4.75 -20.03 27.25
C THR A 28 5.11 -21.35 26.57
N ILE A 29 5.85 -21.30 25.46
CA ILE A 29 6.17 -22.51 24.67
C ILE A 29 7.67 -22.72 24.41
N GLY A 30 8.54 -21.75 24.70
CA GLY A 30 10.00 -21.92 24.62
C GLY A 30 10.58 -21.91 23.20
N LEU A 31 11.54 -22.81 22.92
CA LEU A 31 12.24 -22.92 21.63
C LEU A 31 11.32 -23.06 20.38
N PRO A 32 10.20 -23.79 20.43
CA PRO A 32 9.21 -23.89 19.34
C PRO A 32 8.63 -22.56 18.82
N VAL A 33 8.80 -21.44 19.54
CA VAL A 33 8.45 -20.10 19.03
C VAL A 33 9.26 -19.75 17.78
N VAL A 34 10.51 -20.22 17.71
CA VAL A 34 11.43 -19.87 16.61
C VAL A 34 10.94 -20.39 15.27
N SER A 35 10.32 -21.58 15.22
CA SER A 35 9.75 -22.10 13.97
C SER A 35 8.53 -21.31 13.50
N GLY A 36 7.69 -20.84 14.44
CA GLY A 36 6.57 -19.94 14.14
C GLY A 36 7.04 -18.57 13.65
N LEU A 37 8.04 -17.99 14.29
CA LEU A 37 8.68 -16.74 13.86
C LEU A 37 9.34 -16.89 12.48
N ALA A 38 9.99 -18.02 12.20
CA ALA A 38 10.57 -18.30 10.89
C ALA A 38 9.50 -18.34 9.79
N LEU A 39 8.34 -18.96 10.06
CA LEU A 39 7.22 -18.95 9.12
C LEU A 39 6.65 -17.55 8.92
N LEU A 40 6.53 -16.75 9.98
CA LEU A 40 6.11 -15.34 9.89
C LEU A 40 7.06 -14.51 9.02
N VAL A 41 8.38 -14.68 9.18
CA VAL A 41 9.38 -14.02 8.34
C VAL A 41 9.27 -14.49 6.89
N LEU A 42 8.96 -15.77 6.64
CA LEU A 42 8.75 -16.32 5.29
C LEU A 42 7.45 -15.80 4.63
N LEU A 43 6.44 -15.43 5.40
CA LEU A 43 5.21 -14.80 4.88
C LEU A 43 5.45 -13.36 4.38
N VAL A 44 6.47 -12.65 4.90
CA VAL A 44 6.82 -11.29 4.45
C VAL A 44 7.17 -11.22 2.95
N PRO A 45 8.13 -11.99 2.41
CA PRO A 45 8.43 -11.96 0.97
C PRO A 45 7.24 -12.43 0.13
N CYS A 46 6.41 -13.36 0.62
CA CYS A 46 5.18 -13.76 -0.06
C CYS A 46 4.23 -12.55 -0.25
N ASN A 47 4.02 -11.76 0.82
CA ASN A 47 3.23 -10.53 0.76
C ASN A 47 3.85 -9.48 -0.19
N VAL A 48 5.17 -9.32 -0.19
CA VAL A 48 5.86 -8.38 -1.11
C VAL A 48 5.65 -8.79 -2.58
N LEU A 49 5.79 -10.08 -2.90
CA LEU A 49 5.55 -10.59 -4.24
C LEU A 49 4.10 -10.37 -4.69
N MET A 50 3.13 -10.66 -3.81
CA MET A 50 1.72 -10.37 -4.09
C MET A 50 1.47 -8.90 -4.35
N ALA A 51 2.00 -8.01 -3.50
CA ALA A 51 1.86 -6.56 -3.65
C ALA A 51 2.48 -6.08 -4.98
N TYR A 52 3.60 -6.66 -5.40
CA TYR A 52 4.20 -6.38 -6.71
C TYR A 52 3.28 -6.78 -7.87
N TYR A 53 2.71 -7.99 -7.85
CA TYR A 53 1.76 -8.44 -8.88
C TYR A 53 0.48 -7.60 -8.89
N GLN A 54 -0.07 -7.27 -7.72
CA GLN A 54 -1.20 -6.35 -7.59
C GLN A 54 -0.88 -4.99 -8.22
N GLY A 55 0.29 -4.41 -7.91
CA GLY A 55 0.74 -3.15 -8.49
C GLY A 55 0.84 -3.20 -10.02
N ARG A 56 1.35 -4.31 -10.59
CA ARG A 56 1.41 -4.50 -12.05
C ARG A 56 0.03 -4.56 -12.69
N LEU A 57 -0.89 -5.37 -12.15
CA LEU A 57 -2.25 -5.47 -12.67
C LEU A 57 -3.03 -4.16 -12.48
N GLN A 58 -2.78 -3.44 -11.39
CA GLN A 58 -3.39 -2.13 -11.13
C GLN A 58 -2.99 -1.12 -12.21
N ARG A 59 -1.72 -1.11 -12.64
CA ARG A 59 -1.26 -0.28 -13.76
C ARG A 59 -1.94 -0.66 -15.07
N GLN A 60 -2.01 -1.96 -15.38
CA GLN A 60 -2.72 -2.43 -16.58
C GLN A 60 -4.20 -2.05 -16.57
N ASN A 61 -4.85 -2.11 -15.39
CA ASN A 61 -6.22 -1.68 -15.24
C ASN A 61 -6.38 -0.17 -15.51
N LEU A 62 -5.44 0.66 -15.04
CA LEU A 62 -5.44 2.10 -15.34
C LEU A 62 -5.31 2.37 -16.84
N GLU A 63 -4.47 1.63 -17.56
CA GLU A 63 -4.34 1.78 -19.02
C GLU A 63 -5.66 1.50 -19.77
N TRP A 64 -6.38 0.43 -19.39
CA TRP A 64 -7.69 0.12 -19.99
C TRP A 64 -8.76 1.14 -19.60
N LYS A 65 -8.74 1.58 -18.34
CA LYS A 65 -9.64 2.60 -17.82
C LYS A 65 -9.47 3.94 -18.55
N ASP A 66 -8.23 4.35 -18.80
CA ASP A 66 -7.91 5.57 -19.54
C ASP A 66 -8.38 5.48 -21.00
N LYS A 67 -8.16 4.35 -21.67
CA LYS A 67 -8.69 4.10 -23.03
C LYS A 67 -10.22 4.22 -23.07
N ARG A 68 -10.91 3.62 -22.10
CA ARG A 68 -12.38 3.71 -22.01
C ARG A 68 -12.82 5.16 -21.81
N ILE A 69 -12.24 5.86 -20.84
CA ILE A 69 -12.58 7.26 -20.55
C ILE A 69 -12.36 8.14 -21.78
N LYS A 70 -11.22 7.98 -22.46
CA LYS A 70 -10.92 8.72 -23.70
C LYS A 70 -11.98 8.46 -24.79
N MET A 71 -12.26 7.18 -25.08
CA MET A 71 -13.26 6.81 -26.10
C MET A 71 -14.66 7.35 -25.78
N THR A 72 -15.08 7.23 -24.52
CA THR A 72 -16.37 7.78 -24.07
C THR A 72 -16.40 9.30 -24.20
N SER A 73 -15.30 9.99 -23.91
CA SER A 73 -15.21 11.44 -24.07
C SER A 73 -15.28 11.88 -25.54
N GLU A 74 -14.64 11.16 -26.45
CA GLU A 74 -14.71 11.41 -27.91
C GLU A 74 -16.15 11.24 -28.43
N VAL A 75 -16.83 10.17 -28.00
CA VAL A 75 -18.24 9.91 -28.36
C VAL A 75 -19.16 11.02 -27.85
N LEU A 76 -18.97 11.48 -26.60
CA LEU A 76 -19.78 12.56 -26.03
C LEU A 76 -19.57 13.89 -26.76
N SER A 77 -18.34 14.20 -27.15
CA SER A 77 -18.02 15.41 -27.92
C SER A 77 -18.66 15.37 -29.32
N GLY A 78 -18.68 14.20 -29.97
CA GLY A 78 -19.21 13.99 -31.33
C GLY A 78 -20.67 13.52 -31.43
N ILE A 79 -21.44 13.52 -30.33
CA ILE A 79 -22.70 12.76 -30.24
C ILE A 79 -23.74 13.08 -31.32
N LYS A 80 -23.84 14.36 -31.74
CA LYS A 80 -24.80 14.78 -32.79
C LYS A 80 -24.51 14.11 -34.13
N VAL A 81 -23.24 13.97 -34.50
CA VAL A 81 -22.81 13.34 -35.75
C VAL A 81 -23.12 11.84 -35.70
N LEU A 82 -22.79 11.17 -34.58
CA LEU A 82 -23.06 9.74 -34.43
C LEU A 82 -24.55 9.40 -34.58
N LYS A 83 -25.45 10.24 -34.02
CA LYS A 83 -26.90 10.08 -34.16
C LYS A 83 -27.39 10.31 -35.59
N LEU A 84 -26.83 11.30 -36.30
CA LEU A 84 -27.19 11.58 -37.69
C LEU A 84 -26.92 10.39 -38.61
N TYR A 85 -25.85 9.63 -38.34
CA TYR A 85 -25.46 8.43 -39.09
C TYR A 85 -25.94 7.10 -38.47
N ALA A 86 -26.70 7.13 -37.37
CA ALA A 86 -27.12 5.95 -36.62
C ALA A 86 -25.95 4.99 -36.23
N TRP A 87 -24.78 5.55 -35.91
CA TRP A 87 -23.55 4.79 -35.55
C TRP A 87 -23.42 4.46 -34.06
N GLU A 88 -24.43 4.81 -33.25
CA GLU A 88 -24.41 4.65 -31.79
C GLU A 88 -24.13 3.22 -31.33
N GLU A 89 -24.78 2.22 -31.93
CA GLU A 89 -24.57 0.80 -31.59
C GLU A 89 -23.14 0.30 -31.91
N SER A 90 -22.55 0.79 -33.00
CA SER A 90 -21.18 0.44 -33.39
C SER A 90 -20.16 0.99 -32.39
N PHE A 91 -20.31 2.26 -32.00
CA PHE A 91 -19.45 2.88 -30.98
C PHE A 91 -19.67 2.30 -29.59
N GLN A 92 -20.91 1.96 -29.23
CA GLN A 92 -21.24 1.26 -28.00
C GLN A 92 -20.52 -0.10 -27.94
N SER A 93 -20.61 -0.89 -29.00
CA SER A 93 -19.93 -2.20 -29.09
C SER A 93 -18.42 -2.07 -28.90
N ARG A 94 -17.81 -1.03 -29.50
CA ARG A 94 -16.38 -0.75 -29.34
C ARG A 94 -16.00 -0.37 -27.90
N ILE A 95 -16.82 0.44 -27.21
CA ILE A 95 -16.62 0.76 -25.79
C ILE A 95 -16.78 -0.50 -24.92
N MET A 96 -17.74 -1.36 -25.25
CA MET A 96 -17.97 -2.62 -24.52
C MET A 96 -16.81 -3.60 -24.66
N GLU A 97 -16.16 -3.69 -25.81
CA GLU A 97 -14.94 -4.51 -25.96
C GLU A 97 -13.81 -4.01 -25.05
N ILE A 98 -13.58 -2.69 -24.99
CA ILE A 98 -12.59 -2.09 -24.07
C ILE A 98 -12.97 -2.40 -22.61
N ARG A 99 -14.25 -2.26 -22.27
CA ARG A 99 -14.77 -2.57 -20.94
C ARG A 99 -14.57 -4.05 -20.58
N HIS A 100 -14.75 -4.95 -21.52
CA HIS A 100 -14.52 -6.38 -21.29
C HIS A 100 -13.06 -6.64 -20.90
N GLN A 101 -12.10 -6.01 -21.59
CA GLN A 101 -10.67 -6.11 -21.23
C GLN A 101 -10.38 -5.49 -19.85
N GLU A 102 -10.97 -4.32 -19.52
CA GLU A 102 -10.88 -3.70 -18.18
C GLU A 102 -11.37 -4.67 -17.10
N VAL A 103 -12.54 -5.28 -17.31
CA VAL A 103 -13.15 -6.23 -16.36
C VAL A 103 -12.29 -7.48 -16.20
N LEU A 104 -11.71 -8.03 -17.27
CA LEU A 104 -10.82 -9.20 -17.16
C LEU A 104 -9.61 -8.92 -16.25
N VAL A 105 -9.02 -7.72 -16.35
CA VAL A 105 -7.90 -7.32 -15.46
C VAL A 105 -8.40 -7.10 -14.03
N LEU A 106 -9.57 -6.48 -13.85
CA LEU A 106 -10.20 -6.33 -12.53
C LEU A 106 -10.51 -7.68 -11.87
N THR A 107 -10.98 -8.67 -12.63
CA THR A 107 -11.23 -10.02 -12.12
C THR A 107 -9.92 -10.67 -11.65
N LYS A 108 -8.83 -10.53 -12.41
CA LYS A 108 -7.50 -11.01 -11.97
C LYS A 108 -7.04 -10.31 -10.67
N LEU A 109 -7.24 -9.00 -10.56
CA LEU A 109 -6.97 -8.25 -9.33
C LEU A 109 -7.81 -8.74 -8.15
N ALA A 110 -9.10 -9.02 -8.39
CA ALA A 110 -10.00 -9.54 -7.37
C ALA A 110 -9.56 -10.92 -6.86
N TRP A 111 -9.14 -11.82 -7.77
CA TRP A 111 -8.59 -13.12 -7.39
C TRP A 111 -7.33 -13.02 -6.53
N ILE A 112 -6.38 -12.15 -6.90
CA ILE A 112 -5.16 -11.95 -6.10
C ILE A 112 -5.50 -11.35 -4.73
N ASN A 113 -6.43 -10.38 -4.67
CA ASN A 113 -6.87 -9.82 -3.40
C ASN A 113 -7.56 -10.87 -2.51
N ALA A 114 -8.48 -11.66 -3.07
CA ALA A 114 -9.16 -12.73 -2.34
C ALA A 114 -8.16 -13.75 -1.78
N PHE A 115 -7.17 -14.15 -2.59
CA PHE A 115 -6.11 -15.05 -2.16
C PHE A 115 -5.23 -14.42 -1.07
N GLY A 116 -4.90 -13.13 -1.18
CA GLY A 116 -4.17 -12.39 -0.15
C GLY A 116 -4.94 -12.34 1.19
N ILE A 117 -6.23 -12.03 1.16
CA ILE A 117 -7.09 -12.03 2.35
C ILE A 117 -7.19 -13.43 2.96
N PHE A 118 -7.29 -14.46 2.13
CA PHE A 118 -7.30 -15.85 2.58
C PHE A 118 -5.99 -16.21 3.31
N LEU A 119 -4.83 -15.94 2.71
CA LEU A 119 -3.54 -16.18 3.36
C LEU A 119 -3.40 -15.39 4.66
N TRP A 120 -3.85 -14.13 4.68
CA TRP A 120 -3.82 -13.29 5.87
C TRP A 120 -4.66 -13.86 7.02
N THR A 121 -5.83 -14.41 6.69
CA THR A 121 -6.76 -15.01 7.65
C THR A 121 -6.25 -16.37 8.15
N CYS A 122 -5.62 -17.16 7.27
CA CYS A 122 -5.09 -18.48 7.60
C CYS A 122 -3.71 -18.44 8.28
N ALA A 123 -2.95 -17.37 8.13
CA ALA A 123 -1.60 -17.20 8.68
C ALA A 123 -1.45 -17.55 10.17
N PRO A 124 -2.28 -17.06 11.11
CA PRO A 124 -2.07 -17.34 12.53
C PRO A 124 -2.27 -18.84 12.85
N TYR A 125 -3.16 -19.52 12.11
CA TYR A 125 -3.38 -20.95 12.26
C TYR A 125 -2.20 -21.76 11.72
N LEU A 126 -1.64 -21.37 10.57
CA LEU A 126 -0.46 -22.03 10.01
C LEU A 126 0.76 -21.87 10.92
N VAL A 127 0.97 -20.67 11.45
CA VAL A 127 2.05 -20.38 12.40
C VAL A 127 1.90 -21.21 13.68
N CYS A 128 0.69 -21.27 14.25
CA CYS A 128 0.42 -22.10 15.41
C CYS A 128 0.62 -23.59 15.12
N LEU A 129 0.13 -24.08 13.97
CA LEU A 129 0.28 -25.47 13.56
C LEU A 129 1.77 -25.85 13.52
N VAL A 130 2.61 -25.03 12.89
CA VAL A 130 4.05 -25.27 12.78
C VAL A 130 4.74 -25.21 14.15
N SER A 131 4.40 -24.22 14.98
CA SER A 131 4.95 -24.11 16.34
C SER A 131 4.54 -25.29 17.23
N PHE A 132 3.28 -25.71 17.22
CA PHE A 132 2.82 -26.86 18.01
C PHE A 132 3.38 -28.18 17.49
N ALA A 133 3.47 -28.36 16.17
CA ALA A 133 4.14 -29.52 15.60
C ALA A 133 5.60 -29.59 16.06
N THR A 134 6.31 -28.45 16.06
CA THR A 134 7.68 -28.36 16.57
C THR A 134 7.76 -28.65 18.07
N TYR A 135 6.79 -28.16 18.85
CA TYR A 135 6.72 -28.40 20.30
C TYR A 135 6.61 -29.88 20.64
N VAL A 136 5.71 -30.62 19.96
CA VAL A 136 5.53 -32.07 20.18
C VAL A 136 6.79 -32.86 19.79
N ILE A 137 7.54 -32.40 18.79
CA ILE A 137 8.79 -33.07 18.35
C ILE A 137 9.93 -32.83 19.34
N ILE A 138 10.07 -31.60 19.87
CA ILE A 138 11.18 -31.23 20.77
C ILE A 138 10.93 -31.71 22.20
N TYR A 139 9.69 -31.62 22.69
CA TYR A 139 9.30 -31.98 24.05
C TYR A 139 8.33 -33.16 24.07
N PRO A 140 8.76 -34.38 23.72
CA PRO A 140 7.88 -35.55 23.62
C PRO A 140 7.29 -35.98 24.98
N ALA A 141 7.87 -35.53 26.08
CA ALA A 141 7.42 -35.84 27.44
C ALA A 141 6.43 -34.81 28.01
N GLU A 142 6.34 -33.61 27.42
CA GLU A 142 5.44 -32.57 27.87
C GLU A 142 4.14 -32.59 27.05
N VAL A 143 3.01 -32.41 27.73
CA VAL A 143 1.72 -32.36 27.08
C VAL A 143 1.40 -30.90 26.77
N LEU A 144 1.10 -30.62 25.50
CA LEU A 144 0.59 -29.32 25.09
C LEU A 144 -0.80 -29.11 25.72
N THR A 145 -0.87 -28.26 26.74
CA THR A 145 -2.11 -27.96 27.45
C THR A 145 -2.94 -26.93 26.66
N ALA A 146 -4.27 -26.97 26.86
CA ALA A 146 -5.19 -26.11 26.12
C ALA A 146 -4.95 -24.61 26.38
N ASP A 147 -4.61 -24.24 27.62
CA ASP A 147 -4.27 -22.87 28.00
C ASP A 147 -3.04 -22.35 27.23
N MET A 148 -1.97 -23.15 27.14
CA MET A 148 -0.79 -22.80 26.34
C MET A 148 -1.15 -22.62 24.86
N ALA A 149 -1.98 -23.50 24.31
CA ALA A 149 -2.39 -23.43 22.92
C ALA A 149 -3.21 -22.16 22.61
N PHE A 150 -4.20 -21.83 23.45
CA PHE A 150 -5.02 -20.63 23.26
C PHE A 150 -4.22 -19.34 23.46
N VAL A 151 -3.34 -19.29 24.46
CA VAL A 151 -2.49 -18.11 24.71
C VAL A 151 -1.54 -17.91 23.53
N THR A 152 -0.90 -18.97 23.04
CA THR A 152 0.02 -18.91 21.90
C THR A 152 -0.68 -18.43 20.62
N LEU A 153 -1.87 -18.96 20.33
CA LEU A 153 -2.68 -18.52 19.19
C LEU A 153 -3.06 -17.04 19.28
N ALA A 154 -3.49 -16.58 20.45
CA ALA A 154 -3.81 -15.17 20.67
C ALA A 154 -2.59 -14.26 20.48
N LEU A 155 -1.43 -14.67 21.00
CA LEU A 155 -0.19 -13.90 20.89
C LEU A 155 0.30 -13.81 19.44
N PHE A 156 0.25 -14.90 18.67
CA PHE A 156 0.61 -14.87 17.25
C PHE A 156 -0.34 -13.98 16.42
N ASN A 157 -1.64 -14.00 16.70
CA ASN A 157 -2.61 -13.14 16.03
C ASN A 157 -2.32 -11.65 16.27
N ILE A 158 -1.96 -11.27 17.51
CA ILE A 158 -1.58 -9.89 17.85
C ILE A 158 -0.27 -9.47 17.18
N LEU A 159 0.67 -10.41 16.97
CA LEU A 159 2.00 -10.14 16.41
C LEU A 159 2.00 -9.97 14.88
N GLN A 160 1.03 -10.55 14.18
CA GLN A 160 0.99 -10.55 12.71
C GLN A 160 0.78 -9.16 12.10
N PHE A 161 -0.14 -8.39 12.68
CA PHE A 161 -0.43 -7.02 12.23
C PHE A 161 0.80 -6.10 12.30
N PRO A 162 1.52 -5.98 13.43
CA PRO A 162 2.70 -5.14 13.50
C PRO A 162 3.85 -5.60 12.60
N ILE A 163 4.06 -6.91 12.42
CA ILE A 163 5.10 -7.43 11.51
C ILE A 163 4.84 -7.00 10.06
N SER A 164 3.59 -7.10 9.61
CA SER A 164 3.27 -6.83 8.20
C SER A 164 3.16 -5.34 7.88
N PHE A 165 3.08 -4.51 8.92
CA PHE A 165 3.11 -3.06 8.79
C PHE A 165 4.54 -2.50 8.68
N ILE A 166 5.58 -3.29 9.00
CA ILE A 166 6.99 -2.86 8.95
C ILE A 166 7.39 -2.28 7.58
N PRO A 167 7.10 -2.92 6.43
CA PRO A 167 7.47 -2.38 5.12
C PRO A 167 6.81 -1.03 4.82
N GLU A 168 5.57 -0.84 5.30
CA GLU A 168 4.83 0.41 5.18
C GLU A 168 5.46 1.50 6.03
N MET A 169 5.86 1.18 7.27
CA MET A 169 6.59 2.11 8.14
C MET A 169 7.89 2.60 7.50
N VAL A 170 8.68 1.69 6.90
CA VAL A 170 9.92 2.05 6.17
C VAL A 170 9.61 3.00 5.02
N SER A 171 8.53 2.73 4.27
CA SER A 171 8.08 3.58 3.16
C SER A 171 7.66 4.98 3.65
N PHE A 172 6.91 5.07 4.74
CA PHE A 172 6.54 6.35 5.35
C PHE A 172 7.74 7.14 5.84
N THR A 173 8.68 6.49 6.52
CA THR A 173 9.91 7.17 6.97
C THR A 173 10.72 7.68 5.78
N SER A 174 10.85 6.90 4.70
CA SER A 174 11.52 7.34 3.48
C SER A 174 10.83 8.56 2.85
N GLN A 175 9.50 8.55 2.75
CA GLN A 175 8.74 9.67 2.21
C GLN A 175 8.85 10.92 3.10
N ALA A 176 8.81 10.75 4.41
CA ALA A 176 8.99 11.83 5.38
C ALA A 176 10.39 12.44 5.29
N ALA A 177 11.44 11.62 5.18
CA ALA A 177 12.81 12.08 5.04
C ALA A 177 13.02 12.93 3.78
N VAL A 178 12.50 12.49 2.63
CA VAL A 178 12.60 13.26 1.37
C VAL A 178 11.77 14.55 1.44
N SER A 179 10.62 14.53 2.12
CA SER A 179 9.78 15.72 2.31
C SER A 179 10.43 16.75 3.23
N LEU A 180 10.99 16.32 4.35
CA LEU A 180 11.77 17.17 5.26
C LEU A 180 12.97 17.79 4.56
N LYS A 181 13.68 17.02 3.73
CA LYS A 181 14.79 17.54 2.92
C LYS A 181 14.34 18.67 1.98
N ARG A 182 13.16 18.55 1.36
CA ARG A 182 12.60 19.59 0.47
C ARG A 182 12.23 20.85 1.26
N ILE A 183 11.56 20.70 2.40
CA ILE A 183 11.21 21.83 3.27
C ILE A 183 12.46 22.52 3.79
N GLY A 184 13.45 21.76 4.25
CA GLY A 184 14.73 22.31 4.71
C GLY A 184 15.46 23.08 3.60
N LYS A 185 15.45 22.57 2.35
CA LYS A 185 16.00 23.29 1.21
C LYS A 185 15.29 24.63 0.98
N TYR A 186 13.94 24.64 0.97
CA TYR A 186 13.15 25.87 0.79
C TYR A 186 13.39 26.90 1.89
N LEU A 187 13.45 26.46 3.15
CA LEU A 187 13.72 27.35 4.29
C LEU A 187 15.15 27.91 4.30
N CYS A 188 16.08 27.27 3.59
CA CYS A 188 17.46 27.72 3.45
C CYS A 188 17.73 28.48 2.13
N GLU A 189 16.72 28.68 1.27
CA GLU A 189 16.87 29.56 0.11
C GLU A 189 16.98 31.01 0.57
N ALA A 190 17.84 31.79 -0.11
CA ALA A 190 18.07 33.19 0.23
C ALA A 190 16.77 33.99 0.05
N GLU A 191 16.38 34.77 1.06
CA GLU A 191 15.20 35.63 0.97
C GLU A 191 15.41 36.68 -0.13
N LEU A 192 14.40 36.86 -0.98
CA LEU A 192 14.38 37.89 -2.01
C LEU A 192 14.43 39.27 -1.32
N ASN A 193 15.58 39.95 -1.42
CA ASN A 193 15.69 41.35 -1.00
C ASN A 193 14.85 42.24 -1.93
N LEU A 194 13.60 42.50 -1.53
CA LEU A 194 12.67 43.41 -2.23
C LEU A 194 13.19 44.85 -2.39
N ARG A 195 14.34 45.17 -1.78
CA ARG A 195 15.05 46.45 -1.93
C ARG A 195 15.74 46.61 -3.29
N ASP A 196 16.11 45.52 -3.97
CA ASP A 196 16.79 45.60 -5.28
C ASP A 196 15.80 45.78 -6.45
N THR A 197 14.51 45.50 -6.24
CA THR A 197 13.45 45.69 -7.25
C THR A 197 13.06 47.15 -7.50
N LYS A 198 13.61 48.13 -6.77
CA LYS A 198 13.35 49.57 -7.03
C LYS A 198 14.41 50.26 -7.89
N ALA A 199 15.43 49.56 -8.36
CA ALA A 199 16.51 50.15 -9.16
C ALA A 199 16.74 49.43 -10.51
N SER A 200 15.68 49.29 -11.33
CA SER A 200 15.90 49.16 -12.79
C SER A 200 14.65 49.61 -13.59
N PRO A 201 14.61 50.86 -14.07
CA PRO A 201 13.60 51.33 -15.02
C PRO A 201 14.02 51.03 -16.47
N ALA A 202 14.46 49.80 -16.77
CA ALA A 202 15.01 49.48 -18.09
C ALA A 202 14.57 48.11 -18.62
N ASN A 203 13.29 47.74 -18.50
CA ASN A 203 12.69 46.75 -19.41
C ASN A 203 11.14 46.77 -19.47
N ARG A 204 10.51 47.96 -19.51
CA ARG A 204 9.04 48.08 -19.68
C ARG A 204 8.54 47.69 -21.09
N GLY A 205 9.41 47.40 -22.05
CA GLY A 205 9.02 47.08 -23.43
C GLY A 205 8.50 45.66 -23.66
N ASN A 206 8.93 44.68 -22.85
CA ASN A 206 8.63 43.26 -23.11
C ASN A 206 7.52 42.66 -22.24
N LEU A 207 7.00 43.39 -21.23
CA LEU A 207 5.99 42.87 -20.32
C LEU A 207 4.55 43.05 -20.83
N LEU A 208 4.30 43.96 -21.78
CA LEU A 208 2.96 44.13 -22.37
C LEU A 208 2.64 43.10 -23.48
N ALA A 209 3.61 42.31 -23.93
CA ALA A 209 3.41 41.29 -24.97
C ALA A 209 2.92 39.94 -24.40
N ILE A 210 3.05 39.71 -23.10
CA ILE A 210 2.69 38.42 -22.47
C ILE A 210 1.28 38.47 -21.85
N ASP A 211 0.76 39.65 -21.49
CA ASP A 211 -0.58 39.79 -20.89
C ASP A 211 -1.74 39.86 -21.92
N ILE A 212 -1.50 39.73 -23.22
CA ILE A 212 -2.55 39.72 -24.27
C ILE A 212 -2.83 38.31 -24.82
N VAL A 213 -2.11 37.28 -24.35
CA VAL A 213 -2.36 35.88 -24.75
C VAL A 213 -2.73 35.01 -23.55
N ILE A 214 -3.77 35.44 -22.81
CA ILE A 214 -4.65 34.56 -22.02
C ILE A 214 -6.09 35.06 -22.21
#